data_AF-A0AAD6ZZW1-F1
#
_entry.id   AF-A0AAD6ZZW1-F1
#
_cell.length_a   1.000
_cell.length_b   1.000
_cell.length_c   1.000
_cell.angle_alpha   90.00
_cell.angle_beta   90.00
_cell.angle_gamma   90.00
#
_symmetry.space_group_name_H-M   'P 1'
#
loop_
_entity.id
_entity.type
_entity.pdbx_description
1 polymer ?
#
loop_
_entity_poly.entity_id
_entity_poly.type
_entity_poly.pdbx_seq_one_letter_code
_entity_poly.pdbx_strand_id
1 'polypeptide(L)'
;ISFETVQPSTEIQKGMPLGHHPGEDRNNRQENNGKKAKCMRRKHAALTIGDGLDLTQRLANPLHTSQALCMCNECNDDRSARGCENPHACAISAASRMGQILPNWIP
;
A
#
# COMPACT_ATOMS: atom_id res chain seq x y z
N ILE A 1 -3.16 -32.21 22.09
CA ILE A 1 -3.91 -31.44 21.06
C ILE A 1 -2.95 -30.37 20.56
N SER A 2 -2.24 -30.64 19.46
CA SER A 2 -1.42 -29.62 18.81
C SER A 2 -2.36 -28.73 18.02
N PHE A 3 -2.38 -27.43 18.34
CA PHE A 3 -3.01 -26.43 17.50
C PHE A 3 -2.13 -26.28 16.26
N GLU A 4 -2.54 -26.93 15.17
CA GLU A 4 -1.94 -26.72 13.87
C GLU A 4 -2.32 -25.31 13.42
N THR A 5 -1.34 -24.43 13.32
CA THR A 5 -1.53 -23.06 12.86
C THR A 5 -1.91 -23.10 11.39
N VAL A 6 -3.20 -22.95 11.11
CA VAL A 6 -3.71 -22.78 9.75
C VAL A 6 -3.07 -21.50 9.20
N GLN A 7 -2.11 -21.66 8.29
CA GLN A 7 -1.58 -20.53 7.53
C GLN A 7 -2.73 -19.94 6.72
N PRO A 8 -3.18 -18.70 6.99
CA PRO A 8 -4.21 -18.08 6.19
C PRO A 8 -3.66 -17.88 4.78
N SER A 9 -4.51 -18.20 3.80
CA SER A 9 -4.16 -18.03 2.39
C SER A 9 -3.84 -16.56 2.08
N THR A 10 -2.98 -16.34 1.08
CA THR A 10 -2.59 -15.01 0.60
C THR A 10 -3.79 -14.14 0.20
N GLU A 11 -4.91 -14.75 -0.18
CA GLU A 11 -6.18 -14.07 -0.46
C GLU A 11 -6.82 -13.44 0.79
N ILE A 12 -6.77 -14.14 1.93
CA ILE A 12 -7.27 -13.61 3.21
C ILE A 12 -6.43 -12.42 3.65
N GLN A 13 -5.10 -12.52 3.48
CA GLN A 13 -4.17 -11.42 3.79
C GLN A 13 -4.45 -10.18 2.94
N LYS A 14 -4.69 -10.35 1.63
CA LYS A 14 -5.01 -9.23 0.74
C LYS A 14 -6.29 -8.50 1.13
N GLY A 15 -7.30 -9.20 1.65
CA GLY A 15 -8.56 -8.59 2.08
C GLY A 15 -8.47 -7.80 3.40
N MET A 16 -7.36 -7.87 4.13
CA MET A 16 -7.24 -7.21 5.43
C MET A 16 -7.13 -5.68 5.30
N PRO A 17 -7.76 -4.92 6.20
CA PRO A 17 -7.63 -3.46 6.23
C PRO A 17 -6.18 -3.01 6.43
N LEU A 18 -5.75 -2.05 5.61
CA LEU A 18 -4.45 -1.39 5.69
C LEU A 18 -4.31 -0.51 6.95
N GLY A 19 -5.43 -0.23 7.63
CA GLY A 19 -5.60 0.86 8.59
C GLY A 19 -5.52 0.53 10.08
N HIS A 20 -5.38 -0.72 10.50
CA HIS A 20 -5.22 -1.07 11.92
C HIS A 20 -4.50 -2.41 12.01
N HIS A 21 -3.19 -2.41 12.31
CA HIS A 21 -2.51 -3.62 12.75
C HIS A 21 -2.52 -3.65 14.28
N PRO A 22 -3.02 -4.71 14.95
CA PRO A 22 -2.97 -4.86 16.40
C PRO A 22 -1.55 -4.92 17.00
N GLY A 23 -0.50 -4.91 16.16
CA GLY A 23 0.92 -4.84 16.53
C GLY A 23 1.67 -3.63 15.95
N GLU A 24 0.98 -2.56 15.51
CA GLU A 24 1.68 -1.31 15.16
C GLU A 24 2.37 -0.75 16.43
N ASP A 25 3.71 -0.78 16.45
CA ASP A 25 4.52 -0.22 17.54
C ASP A 25 4.13 1.25 17.75
N ARG A 26 3.55 1.54 18.92
CA ARG A 26 3.06 2.88 19.29
C ARG A 26 4.20 3.90 19.39
N ASN A 27 5.46 3.46 19.43
CA ASN A 27 6.64 4.31 19.43
C ASN A 27 7.13 4.68 18.02
N ASN A 28 6.64 4.03 16.96
CA ASN A 28 6.99 4.40 15.60
C ASN A 28 6.03 5.48 15.09
N ARG A 29 6.56 6.45 14.31
CA ARG A 29 5.74 7.52 13.73
C ARG A 29 4.65 6.89 12.88
N GLN A 30 3.39 7.05 13.27
CA GLN A 30 2.26 6.52 12.51
C GLN A 30 2.23 7.11 11.10
N GLU A 31 2.82 6.39 10.14
CA GLU A 31 2.78 6.76 8.72
C GLU A 31 1.35 6.75 8.19
N ASN A 32 0.45 6.12 8.93
CA ASN A 32 -0.98 6.05 8.68
C ASN A 32 -1.62 7.43 8.56
N ASN A 33 -1.10 8.49 9.20
CA ASN A 33 -1.69 9.84 9.13
C ASN A 33 -0.97 10.82 8.18
N GLY A 34 0.09 10.37 7.51
CA GLY A 34 0.84 11.18 6.55
C GLY A 34 0.01 11.62 5.33
N LYS A 35 0.49 12.65 4.62
CA LYS A 35 -0.16 13.13 3.38
C LYS A 35 -0.38 12.00 2.38
N LYS A 36 0.60 11.10 2.24
CA LYS A 36 0.54 9.95 1.32
C LYS A 36 -0.41 8.87 1.79
N ALA A 37 -0.46 8.53 3.08
CA ALA A 37 -1.47 7.62 3.60
C ALA A 37 -2.90 8.16 3.46
N LYS A 38 -3.10 9.47 3.64
CA LYS A 38 -4.39 10.12 3.35
C LYS A 38 -4.73 10.07 1.86
N CYS A 39 -3.73 10.30 0.99
CA CYS A 39 -3.88 10.21 -0.46
C CYS A 39 -4.25 8.78 -0.91
N MET A 40 -3.54 7.77 -0.41
CA MET A 40 -3.83 6.36 -0.69
C MET A 40 -5.28 6.02 -0.37
N ARG A 41 -5.77 6.41 0.81
CA ARG A 41 -7.15 6.15 1.24
C ARG A 41 -8.20 6.95 0.46
N ARG A 42 -7.97 8.25 0.23
CA ARG A 42 -9.00 9.15 -0.34
C ARG A 42 -8.99 9.24 -1.85
N LYS A 43 -7.83 9.07 -2.47
CA LYS A 43 -7.61 9.28 -3.91
C LYS A 43 -7.45 7.94 -4.60
N HIS A 44 -6.62 7.05 -4.05
CA HIS A 44 -6.40 5.74 -4.66
C HIS A 44 -7.38 4.66 -4.19
N ALA A 45 -8.23 4.96 -3.19
CA ALA A 45 -9.12 4.01 -2.54
C ALA A 45 -8.41 2.76 -2.00
N ALA A 46 -7.12 2.89 -1.65
CA ALA A 46 -6.34 1.79 -1.10
C ALA A 46 -6.66 1.60 0.38
N LEU A 47 -7.54 0.64 0.67
CA LEU A 47 -8.07 0.35 2.00
C LEU A 47 -7.60 -0.99 2.55
N THR A 48 -7.11 -1.88 1.68
CA THR A 48 -6.66 -3.23 2.02
C THR A 48 -5.18 -3.45 1.70
N ILE A 49 -4.59 -4.51 2.25
CA ILE A 49 -3.23 -4.94 1.89
C ILE A 49 -3.14 -5.24 0.37
N GLY A 50 -4.17 -5.84 -0.21
CA GLY A 50 -4.28 -6.07 -1.65
C GLY A 50 -4.18 -4.77 -2.44
N ASP A 51 -4.98 -3.75 -2.09
CA ASP A 51 -4.92 -2.45 -2.77
C ASP A 51 -3.54 -1.78 -2.62
N GLY A 52 -2.93 -1.95 -1.43
CA GLY A 52 -1.57 -1.49 -1.16
C GLY A 52 -0.54 -2.15 -2.08
N LEU A 53 -0.62 -3.46 -2.26
CA LEU A 53 0.23 -4.22 -3.17
C LEU A 53 0.00 -3.83 -4.63
N ASP A 54 -1.23 -3.61 -5.05
CA ASP A 54 -1.55 -3.17 -6.42
C ASP A 54 -0.91 -1.81 -6.72
N LEU A 55 -0.91 -0.89 -5.75
CA LEU A 55 -0.16 0.37 -5.89
C LEU A 55 1.35 0.18 -6.07
N THR A 56 1.94 -0.89 -5.52
CA THR A 56 3.37 -1.17 -5.68
C THR A 56 3.73 -1.77 -7.03
N GLN A 57 2.80 -2.49 -7.68
CA GLN A 57 3.07 -3.21 -8.94
C GLN A 57 3.55 -2.27 -10.04
N ARG A 58 3.03 -1.04 -10.10
CA ARG A 58 3.49 -0.03 -11.07
C ARG A 58 4.97 0.30 -10.98
N LEU A 59 5.62 0.09 -9.82
CA LEU A 59 7.06 0.33 -9.68
C LEU A 59 7.89 -0.65 -10.52
N ALA A 60 7.31 -1.80 -10.89
CA ALA A 60 7.88 -2.78 -11.80
C ALA A 60 7.47 -2.57 -13.27
N ASN A 61 6.58 -1.60 -13.56
CA ASN A 61 6.18 -1.30 -14.92
C ASN A 61 7.37 -0.68 -15.69
N PRO A 62 7.80 -1.24 -16.83
CA PRO A 62 8.96 -0.74 -17.58
C PRO A 62 8.77 0.69 -18.13
N LEU A 63 7.53 1.15 -18.28
CA LEU A 63 7.21 2.52 -18.70
C LEU A 63 7.12 3.50 -17.53
N HIS A 64 7.16 3.01 -16.29
CA HIS A 64 7.11 3.84 -15.09
C HIS A 64 8.45 4.52 -14.83
N THR A 65 8.41 5.75 -14.32
CA THR A 65 9.59 6.54 -13.96
C THR A 65 9.44 7.09 -12.55
N SER A 66 10.55 7.40 -11.89
CA SER A 66 10.56 7.97 -10.53
C SER A 66 10.12 9.44 -10.45
N GLN A 67 9.55 9.98 -11.52
CA GLN A 67 9.12 11.37 -11.61
C GLN A 67 7.67 11.53 -11.13
N ALA A 68 7.37 12.69 -10.52
CA ALA A 68 6.00 13.03 -10.13
C ALA A 68 5.01 13.06 -11.33
N LEU A 69 5.54 13.45 -12.50
CA LEU A 69 4.82 13.55 -13.77
C LEU A 69 5.05 12.33 -14.68
N CYS A 70 5.34 11.15 -14.12
CA CYS A 70 5.48 9.92 -14.91
C CYS A 70 4.27 9.72 -15.84
N MET A 71 4.52 9.49 -17.13
CA MET A 71 3.49 9.42 -18.17
C MET A 71 2.91 8.02 -18.39
N CYS A 72 3.24 7.04 -17.55
CA CYS A 72 2.58 5.73 -17.62
C CYS A 72 1.07 5.87 -17.35
N ASN A 73 0.27 4.97 -17.94
CA ASN A 73 -1.20 5.03 -17.87
C ASN A 73 -1.70 5.15 -16.42
N GLU A 74 -1.16 4.32 -15.52
CA GLU A 74 -1.57 4.29 -14.11
C GLU A 74 -1.32 5.63 -13.39
N CYS A 75 -0.15 6.25 -13.62
CA CYS A 75 0.17 7.55 -13.03
C CYS A 75 -0.65 8.68 -13.69
N ASN A 76 -0.91 8.58 -14.99
CA ASN A 76 -1.72 9.54 -15.68
C ASN A 76 -3.18 9.52 -15.21
N ASP A 77 -3.75 8.33 -15.05
CA ASP A 77 -5.13 8.14 -14.57
C ASP A 77 -5.27 8.58 -13.11
N ASP A 78 -4.29 8.29 -12.26
CA ASP A 78 -4.28 8.79 -10.88
C ASP A 78 -4.24 10.32 -10.80
N ARG A 79 -3.51 10.98 -11.70
CA ARG A 79 -3.50 12.44 -11.77
C ARG A 79 -4.83 12.99 -12.32
N SER A 80 -5.28 12.47 -13.46
CA SER A 80 -6.41 13.04 -14.20
C SER A 80 -7.77 12.68 -13.62
N ALA A 81 -7.98 11.41 -13.28
CA ALA A 81 -9.28 10.91 -12.80
C ALA A 81 -9.40 10.99 -11.28
N ARG A 82 -8.29 10.81 -10.55
CA ARG A 82 -8.31 10.75 -9.07
C ARG A 82 -7.82 12.05 -8.43
N GLY A 83 -7.10 12.90 -9.16
CA GLY A 83 -6.54 14.15 -8.64
C GLY A 83 -5.41 13.93 -7.63
N CYS A 84 -4.61 12.88 -7.81
CA CYS A 84 -3.37 12.68 -7.05
C CYS A 84 -2.24 13.50 -7.69
N GLU A 85 -1.57 14.35 -6.92
CA GLU A 85 -0.52 15.24 -7.48
C GLU A 85 0.81 14.51 -7.77
N ASN A 86 1.08 13.40 -7.08
CA ASN A 86 2.31 12.65 -7.25
C ASN A 86 2.05 11.17 -6.93
N PRO A 87 1.61 10.40 -7.96
CA PRO A 87 1.30 8.97 -7.85
C PRO A 87 2.54 8.13 -7.54
N HIS A 88 3.72 8.49 -8.08
CA HIS A 88 4.97 7.78 -7.78
C HIS A 88 5.27 7.77 -6.27
N ALA A 89 5.19 8.92 -5.61
CA ALA A 89 5.40 9.00 -4.18
C ALA A 89 4.32 8.26 -3.36
N CYS A 90 3.12 8.06 -3.90
CA CYS A 90 2.11 7.21 -3.28
C CYS A 90 2.50 5.73 -3.38
N ALA A 91 2.99 5.28 -4.53
CA ALA A 91 3.48 3.92 -4.72
C ALA A 91 4.70 3.60 -3.85
N ILE A 92 5.65 4.52 -3.70
CA ILE A 92 6.78 4.36 -2.77
C ILE A 92 6.30 4.27 -1.32
N SER A 93 5.35 5.12 -0.91
CA SER A 93 4.77 5.06 0.43
C SER A 93 4.02 3.74 0.66
N ALA A 94 3.32 3.22 -0.34
CA ALA A 94 2.68 1.91 -0.29
C ALA A 94 3.73 0.79 -0.13
N ALA A 95 4.81 0.81 -0.92
CA ALA A 95 5.87 -0.18 -0.86
C ALA A 95 6.56 -0.22 0.50
N SER A 96 6.89 0.96 1.07
CA SER A 96 7.44 1.06 2.41
C SER A 96 6.50 0.46 3.46
N ARG A 97 5.20 0.77 3.37
CA ARG A 97 4.20 0.24 4.30
C ARG A 97 3.99 -1.27 4.15
N MET A 98 3.98 -1.80 2.93
CA MET A 98 3.89 -3.26 2.71
C MET A 98 5.14 -3.98 3.22
N GLY A 99 6.33 -3.38 3.06
CA GLY A 99 7.57 -3.89 3.62
C GLY A 99 7.63 -3.89 5.15
N GLN A 100 6.83 -3.06 5.83
CA GLN A 100 6.68 -3.11 7.29
C GLN A 100 5.62 -4.12 7.74
N ILE A 101 4.51 -4.24 7.00
CA ILE A 101 3.38 -5.08 7.40
C ILE A 101 3.66 -6.56 7.13
N LEU A 102 4.15 -6.91 5.93
CA LEU A 102 4.30 -8.31 5.52
C LEU A 102 5.30 -9.11 6.36
N PRO A 103 6.49 -8.59 6.74
CA PRO A 103 7.44 -9.36 7.55
C PRO A 103 7.07 -9.46 9.03
N ASN A 104 6.33 -8.48 9.56
CA ASN A 104 5.87 -8.48 10.96
C ASN A 104 4.57 -9.26 11.14
N TRP A 105 4.05 -9.84 10.07
CA TRP A 105 2.88 -10.69 10.10
C TRP A 105 3.32 -12.11 10.53
N ILE A 106 3.20 -12.39 11.82
CA ILE A 106 3.28 -13.74 12.39
C ILE A 106 1.84 -14.27 12.43
N PRO A 107 1.54 -15.42 11.80
CA PRO A 107 0.21 -16.03 11.78
C PRO A 107 -0.41 -16.20 13.17
#